data_AF-A0A952LSP6-F1
#
_entry.id   AF-A0A952LSP6-F1
#
_cell.length_a   1.000
_cell.length_b   1.000
_cell.length_c   1.000
_cell.angle_alpha   90.00
_cell.angle_beta   90.00
_cell.angle_gamma   90.00
#
_symmetry.space_group_name_H-M   'P 1'
#
loop_
_entity.id
_entity.type
_entity.pdbx_description
1 polymer ?
#
loop_
_entity_poly.entity_id
_entity_poly.type
_entity_poly.pdbx_seq_one_letter_code
_entity_poly.pdbx_strand_id
1 'polypeptide(L)'
;MGLPSFNFLGFHDRGASKAGTFQQSKPDIPNCAIWLNGLSSVEQDPLTESLKAVLFNKFGIGAVAIDAGKLQQELCEELGYCHTDQMKNLRRVLEVAKLIMESGEFTILCGQPAPVELRSAARQLLLPNYLVEVFIQPPGSGSEHSNVEPIHQQTDSLAHSAVAAGQHHDTELQIHTAHLGVERCTALIIDFLEAKLFT
;
A
#
# COMPACT_ATOMS: atom_id res chain seq x y z
N MET A 1 11.08 24.93 -26.03
CA MET A 1 11.01 23.52 -25.62
C MET A 1 11.00 23.51 -24.10
N GLY A 2 9.81 23.36 -23.49
CA GLY A 2 9.69 23.24 -22.04
C GLY A 2 9.98 21.80 -21.64
N LEU A 3 10.83 21.60 -20.63
CA LEU A 3 11.02 20.29 -20.02
C LEU A 3 9.70 19.90 -19.33
N PRO A 4 9.24 18.64 -19.47
CA PRO A 4 8.11 18.15 -18.69
C PRO A 4 8.50 18.16 -17.20
N SER A 5 7.69 18.80 -16.38
CA SER A 5 7.78 18.74 -14.93
C SER A 5 7.33 17.35 -14.47
N PHE A 6 8.27 16.49 -14.10
CA PHE A 6 7.99 15.21 -13.45
C PHE A 6 7.93 15.42 -11.93
N ASN A 7 6.71 15.45 -11.38
CA ASN A 7 6.48 15.36 -9.93
C ASN A 7 6.49 13.87 -9.54
N PHE A 8 7.67 13.28 -9.35
CA PHE A 8 7.79 11.88 -8.96
C PHE A 8 7.56 11.63 -7.47
N LEU A 9 7.78 12.66 -6.64
CA LEU A 9 7.44 12.68 -5.22
C LEU A 9 6.73 13.99 -4.94
N GLY A 10 5.44 13.93 -4.63
CA GLY A 10 4.68 15.08 -4.16
C GLY A 10 5.08 15.46 -2.73
N PHE A 11 6.32 15.88 -2.51
CA PHE A 11 6.68 16.56 -1.27
C PHE A 11 6.01 17.94 -1.31
N HIS A 12 5.01 18.15 -0.46
CA HIS A 12 4.57 19.51 -0.16
C HIS A 12 5.65 20.18 0.69
N ASP A 13 6.35 21.15 0.11
CA ASP A 13 7.19 22.08 0.88
C ASP A 13 6.35 22.73 1.98
N ARG A 14 6.71 22.46 3.24
CA ARG A 14 6.20 23.18 4.41
C ARG A 14 7.37 23.68 5.24
N GLY A 15 8.18 24.56 4.64
CA GLY A 15 9.29 25.24 5.30
C GLY A 15 9.41 26.74 5.03
N ALA A 16 8.40 27.56 5.36
CA ALA A 16 8.53 28.90 6.00
C ALA A 16 7.18 29.63 6.01
N SER A 17 6.63 29.84 7.21
CA SER A 17 5.45 30.68 7.41
C SER A 17 5.76 32.13 7.06
N LYS A 18 5.09 32.67 6.02
CA LYS A 18 4.62 34.06 6.04
C LYS A 18 3.10 34.04 6.05
N ALA A 19 2.58 34.33 7.24
CA ALA A 19 1.24 34.86 7.53
C ALA A 19 0.04 34.12 6.92
N GLY A 20 -0.64 33.34 7.77
CA GLY A 20 -2.11 33.27 7.73
C GLY A 20 -2.77 32.09 7.02
N THR A 21 -2.17 30.89 7.01
CA THR A 21 -2.86 29.68 6.55
C THR A 21 -3.15 28.75 7.73
N PHE A 22 -4.41 28.36 7.87
CA PHE A 22 -4.91 27.42 8.87
C PHE A 22 -4.04 26.16 8.92
N GLN A 23 -3.27 26.01 10.01
CA GLN A 23 -2.64 24.75 10.37
C GLN A 23 -3.73 23.80 10.84
N GLN A 24 -4.15 22.88 9.97
CA GLN A 24 -4.80 21.65 10.44
C GLN A 24 -3.73 20.86 11.18
N SER A 25 -3.91 20.68 12.50
CA SER A 25 -3.07 19.80 13.30
C SER A 25 -3.19 18.37 12.75
N LYS A 26 -2.07 17.75 12.38
CA LYS A 26 -2.04 16.34 11.99
C LYS A 26 -2.63 15.53 13.17
N PRO A 27 -3.63 14.68 12.96
CA PRO A 27 -4.07 13.77 14.01
C PRO A 27 -2.89 12.89 14.46
N ASP A 28 -2.83 12.54 15.75
CA ASP A 28 -1.77 11.71 16.37
C ASP A 28 -1.84 10.26 15.86
N ILE A 29 -1.53 10.10 14.57
CA ILE A 29 -1.58 8.82 13.88
C ILE A 29 -0.13 8.37 13.69
N PRO A 30 0.21 7.14 14.11
CA PRO A 30 1.54 6.59 13.91
C PRO A 30 1.91 6.64 12.42
N ASN A 31 3.16 6.99 12.12
CA ASN A 31 3.67 7.02 10.74
C ASN A 31 3.63 5.60 10.14
N CYS A 32 2.52 5.25 9.49
CA CYS A 32 2.23 3.92 8.98
C CYS A 32 2.48 3.84 7.47
N ALA A 33 2.92 2.68 7.02
CA ALA A 33 2.89 2.25 5.64
C ALA A 33 1.79 1.22 5.41
N ILE A 34 1.02 1.40 4.35
CA ILE A 34 0.22 0.33 3.75
C ILE A 34 1.05 -0.25 2.61
N TRP A 35 1.20 -1.56 2.56
CA TRP A 35 1.81 -2.24 1.42
C TRP A 35 0.78 -3.08 0.69
N LEU A 36 0.36 -2.58 -0.47
CA LEU A 36 -0.52 -3.26 -1.42
C LEU A 36 0.32 -4.21 -2.29
N ASN A 37 0.40 -5.46 -1.85
CA ASN A 37 1.20 -6.49 -2.48
C ASN A 37 0.32 -7.35 -3.41
N GLY A 38 0.69 -7.49 -4.68
CA GLY A 38 -0.02 -8.37 -5.63
C GLY A 38 -0.87 -7.66 -6.69
N LEU A 39 -0.78 -6.34 -6.77
CA LEU A 39 -1.51 -5.55 -7.76
C LEU A 39 -0.86 -5.62 -9.15
N SER A 40 -1.67 -5.77 -10.19
CA SER A 40 -1.23 -5.49 -11.55
C SER A 40 -0.94 -4.00 -11.74
N SER A 41 -0.05 -3.63 -12.67
CA SER A 41 0.29 -2.21 -12.92
C SER A 41 -0.92 -1.34 -13.28
N VAL A 42 -1.99 -1.94 -13.84
CA VAL A 42 -3.23 -1.25 -14.22
C VAL A 42 -4.08 -0.89 -12.99
N GLU A 43 -4.00 -1.68 -11.92
CA GLU A 43 -4.85 -1.53 -10.72
C GLU A 43 -4.19 -0.67 -9.63
N GLN A 44 -2.87 -0.46 -9.70
CA GLN A 44 -2.10 0.29 -8.70
C GLN A 44 -2.53 1.75 -8.61
N ASP A 45 -2.53 2.48 -9.73
CA ASP A 45 -2.87 3.91 -9.73
C ASP A 45 -4.32 4.19 -9.28
N PRO A 46 -5.36 3.49 -9.79
CA PRO A 46 -6.73 3.72 -9.34
C PRO A 46 -6.94 3.46 -7.85
N LEU A 47 -6.37 2.37 -7.31
CA LEU A 47 -6.55 2.02 -5.90
C LEU A 47 -5.77 2.94 -4.97
N THR A 48 -4.54 3.31 -5.32
CA THR A 48 -3.73 4.23 -4.52
C THR A 48 -4.35 5.63 -4.48
N GLU A 49 -4.84 6.16 -5.61
CA GLU A 49 -5.53 7.46 -5.64
C GLU A 49 -6.85 7.43 -4.87
N SER A 50 -7.62 6.34 -4.96
CA SER A 50 -8.84 6.16 -4.18
C SER A 50 -8.55 6.14 -2.68
N LEU A 51 -7.52 5.41 -2.23
CA LEU A 51 -7.08 5.38 -0.83
C LEU A 51 -6.63 6.76 -0.35
N LYS A 52 -5.78 7.46 -1.11
CA LYS A 52 -5.33 8.82 -0.79
C LYS A 52 -6.52 9.78 -0.60
N ALA A 53 -7.48 9.74 -1.51
CA ALA A 53 -8.67 10.58 -1.44
C ALA A 53 -9.49 10.29 -0.17
N VAL A 54 -9.72 9.02 0.17
CA VAL A 54 -10.48 8.66 1.37
C VAL A 54 -9.70 9.02 2.65
N LEU A 55 -8.40 8.73 2.70
CA LEU A 55 -7.54 9.07 3.84
C LEU A 55 -7.54 10.57 4.13
N PHE A 56 -7.44 11.38 3.09
CA PHE A 56 -7.47 12.84 3.21
C PHE A 56 -8.86 13.34 3.62
N ASN A 57 -9.92 12.91 2.92
CA ASN A 57 -11.26 13.43 3.13
C ASN A 57 -11.88 13.00 4.47
N LYS A 58 -11.62 11.78 4.94
CA LYS A 58 -12.17 11.27 6.22
C LYS A 58 -11.32 11.68 7.42
N PHE A 59 -10.00 11.60 7.32
CA PHE A 59 -9.11 11.72 8.49
C PHE A 59 -8.15 12.91 8.42
N GLY A 60 -8.14 13.68 7.33
CA GLY A 60 -7.17 14.75 7.14
C GLY A 60 -5.73 14.26 6.94
N ILE A 61 -5.54 13.01 6.54
CA ILE A 61 -4.22 12.39 6.35
C ILE A 61 -3.78 12.56 4.90
N GLY A 62 -2.70 13.31 4.70
CA GLY A 62 -1.95 13.27 3.44
C GLY A 62 -1.17 11.96 3.33
N ALA A 63 -1.19 11.34 2.15
CA ALA A 63 -0.46 10.11 1.89
C ALA A 63 0.35 10.18 0.59
N VAL A 64 1.55 9.60 0.64
CA VAL A 64 2.48 9.47 -0.48
C VAL A 64 2.40 8.04 -1.00
N ALA A 65 2.13 7.88 -2.30
CA ALA A 65 2.15 6.59 -2.96
C ALA A 65 3.53 6.31 -3.59
N ILE A 66 4.02 5.09 -3.41
CA ILE A 66 5.26 4.58 -3.99
C ILE A 66 4.91 3.34 -4.82
N ASP A 67 5.10 3.43 -6.13
CA ASP A 67 4.98 2.29 -7.03
C ASP A 67 6.36 1.65 -7.21
N ALA A 68 6.50 0.40 -6.75
CA ALA A 68 7.76 -0.33 -6.80
C ALA A 68 8.29 -0.56 -8.23
N GLY A 69 7.39 -0.65 -9.22
CA GLY A 69 7.74 -0.80 -10.62
C GLY A 69 8.21 0.50 -11.24
N LYS A 70 7.51 1.62 -10.97
CA LYS A 70 7.95 2.95 -11.41
C LYS A 70 9.29 3.33 -10.76
N LEU A 71 9.44 3.09 -9.46
CA LEU A 71 10.69 3.38 -8.75
C LEU A 71 11.85 2.53 -9.26
N GLN A 72 11.60 1.28 -9.68
CA GLN A 72 12.62 0.47 -10.35
C GLN A 72 13.09 1.12 -11.65
N GLN A 73 12.17 1.59 -12.48
CA GLN A 73 12.50 2.20 -13.77
C GLN A 73 13.35 3.46 -13.64
N GLU A 74 13.25 4.18 -12.52
CA GLU A 74 13.96 5.45 -12.31
C GLU A 74 15.22 5.31 -11.43
N LEU A 75 15.10 4.68 -10.26
CA LEU A 75 16.17 4.62 -9.26
C LEU A 75 17.01 3.34 -9.37
N CYS A 76 16.47 2.31 -10.02
CA CYS A 76 17.09 0.99 -10.08
C CYS A 76 17.15 0.46 -11.52
N GLU A 77 17.37 1.34 -12.49
CA GLU A 77 17.37 1.01 -13.92
C GLU A 77 18.40 -0.07 -14.30
N GLU A 78 19.44 -0.26 -13.47
CA GLU A 78 20.44 -1.28 -13.66
C GLU A 78 19.99 -2.69 -13.24
N LEU A 79 18.87 -2.80 -12.52
CA LEU A 79 18.34 -4.07 -12.02
C LEU A 79 17.41 -4.72 -13.04
N GLY A 80 17.72 -5.98 -13.39
CA GLY A 80 16.86 -6.79 -14.26
C GLY A 80 15.66 -7.39 -13.52
N TYR A 81 15.05 -8.40 -14.15
CA TYR A 81 13.89 -9.12 -13.62
C TYR A 81 14.24 -10.45 -12.92
N CYS A 82 15.54 -10.74 -12.76
CA CYS A 82 15.95 -11.96 -12.06
C CYS A 82 15.63 -11.86 -10.56
N HIS A 83 15.49 -13.00 -9.90
CA HIS A 83 15.11 -13.08 -8.49
C HIS A 83 16.01 -12.20 -7.59
N THR A 84 17.33 -12.26 -7.78
CA THR A 84 18.29 -11.46 -7.00
C THR A 84 18.13 -9.96 -7.22
N ASP A 85 17.74 -9.54 -8.41
CA ASP A 85 17.52 -8.13 -8.73
C ASP A 85 16.17 -7.64 -8.21
N GLN A 86 15.12 -8.47 -8.24
CA GLN A 86 13.86 -8.19 -7.56
C GLN A 86 14.06 -7.99 -6.05
N MET A 87 14.93 -8.79 -5.42
CA MET A 87 15.28 -8.61 -4.01
C MET A 87 15.96 -7.26 -3.73
N LYS A 88 16.94 -6.88 -4.56
CA LYS A 88 17.62 -5.58 -4.42
C LYS A 88 16.67 -4.42 -4.67
N ASN A 89 15.82 -4.52 -5.69
CA ASN A 89 14.84 -3.50 -6.03
C ASN A 89 13.89 -3.28 -4.86
N LEU A 90 13.23 -4.34 -4.38
CA LEU A 90 12.27 -4.21 -3.30
C LEU A 90 12.94 -3.70 -2.02
N ARG A 91 14.16 -4.14 -1.70
CA ARG A 91 14.90 -3.58 -0.57
C ARG A 91 15.09 -2.07 -0.71
N ARG A 92 15.49 -1.56 -1.88
CA ARG A 92 15.64 -0.12 -2.12
C ARG A 92 14.31 0.62 -2.00
N VAL A 93 13.25 0.08 -2.59
CA VAL A 93 11.88 0.62 -2.48
C VAL A 93 11.46 0.73 -1.01
N LEU A 94 11.72 -0.29 -0.20
CA LEU A 94 11.39 -0.29 1.22
C LEU A 94 12.22 0.71 2.03
N GLU A 95 13.51 0.90 1.71
CA GLU A 95 14.33 1.96 2.34
C GLU A 95 13.80 3.36 1.98
N VAL A 96 13.35 3.58 0.74
CA VAL A 96 12.70 4.84 0.35
C VAL A 96 11.40 5.04 1.12
N ALA A 97 10.56 3.99 1.23
CA ALA A 97 9.34 4.03 2.02
C ALA A 97 9.61 4.38 3.48
N LYS A 98 10.65 3.77 4.07
CA LYS A 98 11.10 4.08 5.43
C LYS A 98 11.46 5.55 5.60
N LEU A 99 12.25 6.13 4.69
CA LEU A 99 12.63 7.55 4.76
C LEU A 99 11.41 8.48 4.68
N ILE A 100 10.42 8.14 3.85
CA ILE A 100 9.18 8.90 3.74
C ILE A 100 8.37 8.80 5.05
N MET A 101 8.25 7.62 5.63
CA MET A 101 7.61 7.43 6.93
C MET A 101 8.35 8.19 8.06
N GLU A 102 9.68 8.18 8.06
CA GLU A 102 10.50 8.93 9.02
C GLU A 102 10.31 10.44 8.88
N SER A 103 9.99 10.94 7.68
CA SER A 103 9.63 12.34 7.45
C SER A 103 8.24 12.73 7.98
N GLY A 104 7.47 11.76 8.47
CA GLY A 104 6.14 11.98 9.04
C GLY A 104 5.01 11.85 8.04
N GLU A 105 5.25 11.28 6.86
CA GLU A 105 4.21 11.07 5.86
C GLU A 105 3.59 9.67 5.95
N PHE A 106 2.29 9.58 5.72
CA PHE A 106 1.63 8.28 5.56
C PHE A 106 2.02 7.70 4.20
N THR A 107 2.47 6.45 4.16
CA THR A 107 3.02 5.87 2.93
C THR A 107 2.13 4.75 2.40
N ILE A 108 1.87 4.74 1.09
CA ILE A 108 1.19 3.65 0.40
C ILE A 108 2.19 3.06 -0.60
N LEU A 109 2.76 1.91 -0.26
CA LEU A 109 3.59 1.13 -1.16
C LEU A 109 2.72 0.20 -2.00
N CYS A 110 2.90 0.16 -3.32
CA CYS A 110 2.20 -0.77 -4.20
C CYS A 110 3.15 -1.46 -5.18
N GLY A 111 2.79 -2.68 -5.58
CA GLY A 111 3.61 -3.45 -6.52
C GLY A 111 3.09 -4.83 -6.85
N GLN A 112 3.84 -5.50 -7.73
CA GLN A 112 3.66 -6.92 -8.08
C GLN A 112 3.87 -7.83 -6.85
N PRO A 113 3.37 -9.09 -6.88
CA PRO A 113 3.57 -10.04 -5.80
C PRO A 113 5.04 -10.18 -5.38
N ALA A 114 5.34 -9.87 -4.13
CA ALA A 114 6.67 -10.03 -3.57
C ALA A 114 6.90 -11.47 -3.06
N PRO A 115 8.09 -12.06 -3.32
CA PRO A 115 8.50 -13.34 -2.73
C PRO A 115 8.39 -13.39 -1.20
N VAL A 116 8.10 -14.57 -0.65
CA VAL A 116 7.87 -14.77 0.80
C VAL A 116 9.04 -14.29 1.65
N GLU A 117 10.27 -14.67 1.27
CA GLU A 117 11.47 -14.28 2.00
C GLU A 117 11.69 -12.75 2.05
N LEU A 118 11.23 -12.05 1.02
CA LEU A 118 11.29 -10.60 0.96
C LEU A 118 10.24 -9.93 1.85
N ARG A 119 9.05 -10.53 2.01
CA ARG A 119 8.03 -10.04 2.93
C ARG A 119 8.53 -10.05 4.37
N SER A 120 9.22 -11.13 4.77
CA SER A 120 9.83 -11.22 6.10
C SER A 120 10.87 -10.11 6.32
N ALA A 121 11.71 -9.83 5.31
CA ALA A 121 12.70 -8.74 5.37
C ALA A 121 12.02 -7.35 5.45
N ALA A 122 10.93 -7.14 4.71
CA ALA A 122 10.16 -5.90 4.75
C ALA A 122 9.57 -5.61 6.13
N ARG A 123 8.97 -6.62 6.77
CA ARG A 123 8.43 -6.49 8.14
C ARG A 123 9.52 -6.16 9.17
N GLN A 124 10.73 -6.70 8.99
CA GLN A 124 11.87 -6.38 9.86
C GLN A 124 12.35 -4.95 9.65
N LEU A 125 12.36 -4.46 8.39
CA LEU A 125 12.88 -3.13 8.05
C LEU A 125 11.94 -1.99 8.46
N LEU A 126 10.64 -2.14 8.22
CA LEU A 126 9.62 -1.10 8.43
C LEU A 126 9.02 -1.10 9.85
N LEU A 127 9.57 -1.91 10.75
CA LEU A 127 9.09 -2.21 12.11
C LEU A 127 7.71 -2.92 12.14
N PRO A 128 7.51 -3.90 13.06
CA PRO A 128 6.27 -4.71 13.09
C PRO A 128 4.97 -3.95 13.35
N ASN A 129 5.03 -2.71 13.84
CA ASN A 129 3.84 -1.93 14.25
C ASN A 129 3.45 -0.83 13.26
N TYR A 130 4.22 -0.65 12.18
CA TYR A 130 4.04 0.46 11.24
C TYR A 130 3.81 -0.01 9.80
N LEU A 131 3.77 -1.32 9.55
CA LEU A 131 3.47 -1.88 8.23
C LEU A 131 2.14 -2.63 8.28
N VAL A 132 1.24 -2.30 7.37
CA VAL A 132 0.01 -3.05 7.08
C VAL A 132 0.16 -3.68 5.70
N GLU A 133 0.43 -4.98 5.63
CA GLU A 133 0.49 -5.69 4.36
C GLU A 133 -0.90 -6.15 3.94
N VAL A 134 -1.35 -5.64 2.79
CA VAL A 134 -2.59 -6.01 2.13
C VAL A 134 -2.22 -6.83 0.89
N PHE A 135 -2.49 -8.14 0.92
CA PHE A 135 -2.32 -8.95 -0.28
C PHE A 135 -3.57 -8.86 -1.16
N ILE A 136 -3.35 -8.48 -2.41
CA ILE A 136 -4.38 -8.35 -3.42
C ILE A 136 -4.18 -9.45 -4.44
N GLN A 137 -5.10 -10.42 -4.42
CA GLN A 137 -5.01 -11.60 -5.27
C GLN A 137 -5.62 -11.31 -6.66
N PRO A 138 -4.82 -11.31 -7.75
CA PRO A 138 -5.32 -11.01 -9.08
C PRO A 138 -6.25 -12.13 -9.62
N PRO A 139 -7.18 -11.80 -10.54
CA PRO A 139 -8.09 -12.78 -11.12
C PRO A 139 -7.34 -13.94 -11.78
N GLY A 140 -7.75 -15.19 -11.50
CA GLY A 140 -7.16 -16.39 -12.12
C GLY A 140 -5.85 -16.88 -11.49
N SER A 141 -5.34 -16.25 -10.43
CA SER A 141 -4.17 -16.72 -9.67
C SER A 141 -4.47 -17.81 -8.64
N GLY A 142 -5.68 -18.38 -8.68
CA GLY A 142 -6.07 -19.47 -7.80
C GLY A 142 -5.26 -20.72 -8.11
N SER A 143 -4.50 -21.20 -7.12
CA SER A 143 -4.34 -22.64 -6.95
C SER A 143 -5.74 -23.25 -6.94
N GLU A 144 -5.95 -24.34 -7.67
CA GLU A 144 -7.25 -24.95 -8.00
C GLU A 144 -8.05 -25.50 -6.78
N HIS A 145 -7.76 -25.02 -5.56
CA HIS A 145 -8.32 -25.52 -4.31
C HIS A 145 -9.05 -24.49 -3.45
N SER A 146 -9.14 -23.21 -3.86
CA SER A 146 -9.90 -22.20 -3.09
C SER A 146 -11.10 -21.71 -3.89
N ASN A 147 -12.15 -22.53 -3.92
CA ASN A 147 -13.50 -22.06 -4.21
C ASN A 147 -13.94 -21.20 -3.01
N VAL A 148 -13.87 -19.88 -3.13
CA VAL A 148 -14.51 -18.97 -2.17
C VAL A 148 -15.81 -18.51 -2.82
N GLU A 149 -16.92 -18.98 -2.25
CA GLU A 149 -18.27 -18.63 -2.69
C GLU A 149 -18.50 -17.11 -2.70
N PRO A 150 -19.38 -16.60 -3.58
CA PRO A 150 -19.78 -15.22 -3.57
C PRO A 150 -20.68 -14.96 -2.36
N ILE A 151 -20.17 -14.30 -1.32
CA ILE A 151 -21.00 -13.89 -0.19
C ILE A 151 -21.75 -12.60 -0.56
N HIS A 152 -22.78 -12.73 -1.40
CA HIS A 152 -23.94 -11.86 -1.33
C HIS A 152 -24.87 -12.44 -0.28
N GLN A 153 -24.70 -12.05 0.97
CA GLN A 153 -25.77 -11.96 1.95
C GLN A 153 -25.27 -11.23 3.19
N GLN A 154 -26.03 -10.21 3.57
CA GLN A 154 -25.87 -9.43 4.78
C GLN A 154 -25.71 -10.34 5.99
N THR A 155 -24.62 -10.17 6.75
CA THR A 155 -24.62 -10.37 8.20
C THR A 155 -23.57 -9.49 8.82
N ASP A 156 -24.03 -8.62 9.72
CA ASP A 156 -23.24 -8.01 10.77
C ASP A 156 -22.34 -9.06 11.45
N SER A 157 -21.04 -8.82 11.40
CA SER A 157 -20.03 -9.21 12.38
C SER A 157 -18.69 -9.24 11.66
N LEU A 158 -17.69 -8.59 12.27
CA LEU A 158 -16.28 -8.71 11.94
C LEU A 158 -15.92 -10.18 11.67
N ALA A 159 -15.84 -10.55 10.40
CA ALA A 159 -15.31 -11.83 9.96
C ALA A 159 -14.04 -11.53 9.20
N HIS A 160 -12.95 -11.37 9.96
CA HIS A 160 -11.61 -11.65 9.49
C HIS A 160 -11.60 -13.10 8.98
N SER A 161 -11.97 -13.32 7.72
CA SER A 161 -11.96 -14.66 7.14
C SER A 161 -10.51 -15.04 6.87
N ALA A 162 -9.96 -15.82 7.81
CA ALA A 162 -8.73 -16.57 7.65
C ALA A 162 -9.04 -17.93 7.02
N VAL A 163 -8.73 -18.14 5.73
CA VAL A 163 -8.76 -19.43 4.99
C VAL A 163 -7.92 -19.25 3.72
N ALA A 164 -7.05 -20.13 3.17
CA ALA A 164 -6.34 -21.35 3.55
C ALA A 164 -5.17 -21.56 2.54
N ALA A 165 -4.09 -22.25 2.95
CA ALA A 165 -2.98 -22.80 2.15
C ALA A 165 -2.45 -21.97 0.95
N GLY A 166 -1.61 -20.96 1.24
CA GLY A 166 -0.89 -20.18 0.22
C GLY A 166 0.29 -19.40 0.79
N GLN A 167 1.15 -18.87 -0.10
CA GLN A 167 2.40 -18.18 0.24
C GLN A 167 2.23 -16.83 1.00
N HIS A 168 0.99 -16.38 1.26
CA HIS A 168 0.69 -15.05 1.81
C HIS A 168 -0.16 -15.04 3.10
N HIS A 169 -0.24 -16.17 3.81
CA HIS A 169 -1.09 -16.37 5.01
C HIS A 169 -0.75 -15.47 6.22
N ASP A 170 0.42 -14.85 6.23
CA ASP A 170 0.92 -13.98 7.29
C ASP A 170 0.61 -12.48 7.04
N THR A 171 -0.19 -12.15 6.02
CA THR A 171 -0.65 -10.76 5.77
C THR A 171 -1.68 -10.29 6.81
N GLU A 172 -1.69 -8.99 7.06
CA GLU A 172 -2.68 -8.33 7.91
C GLU A 172 -4.08 -8.32 7.26
N LEU A 173 -4.16 -8.24 5.93
CA LEU A 173 -5.40 -8.29 5.17
C LEU A 173 -5.21 -8.99 3.81
N GLN A 174 -6.18 -9.83 3.41
CA GLN A 174 -6.23 -10.44 2.08
C GLN A 174 -7.51 -10.00 1.35
N ILE A 175 -7.36 -9.55 0.10
CA ILE A 175 -8.45 -9.11 -0.76
C ILE A 175 -8.37 -9.85 -2.08
N HIS A 176 -9.49 -10.46 -2.50
CA HIS A 176 -9.59 -11.14 -3.80
C HIS A 176 -10.25 -10.19 -4.81
N THR A 177 -9.49 -9.67 -5.79
CA THR A 177 -10.00 -8.65 -6.72
C THR A 177 -10.83 -9.20 -7.87
N ALA A 178 -10.87 -10.52 -8.07
CA ALA A 178 -11.60 -11.17 -9.17
C ALA A 178 -13.05 -10.71 -9.31
N HIS A 179 -13.67 -10.21 -8.25
CA HIS A 179 -15.06 -9.75 -8.22
C HIS A 179 -15.27 -8.38 -7.56
N LEU A 180 -14.20 -7.65 -7.24
CA LEU A 180 -14.29 -6.40 -6.47
C LEU A 180 -13.80 -5.20 -7.31
N GLY A 181 -14.62 -4.16 -7.39
CA GLY A 181 -14.21 -2.87 -7.95
C GLY A 181 -13.32 -2.08 -6.98
N VAL A 182 -12.60 -1.08 -7.50
CA VAL A 182 -11.69 -0.21 -6.74
C VAL A 182 -12.35 0.34 -5.47
N GLU A 183 -13.56 0.87 -5.58
CA GLU A 183 -14.29 1.44 -4.44
C GLU A 183 -14.49 0.44 -3.30
N ARG A 184 -14.79 -0.82 -3.62
CA ARG A 184 -15.02 -1.86 -2.62
C ARG A 184 -13.71 -2.30 -1.97
N CYS A 185 -12.63 -2.42 -2.75
CA CYS A 185 -11.29 -2.67 -2.21
C CYS A 185 -10.85 -1.54 -1.27
N THR A 186 -11.02 -0.28 -1.68
CA THR A 186 -10.73 0.90 -0.86
C THR A 186 -11.50 0.86 0.45
N ALA A 187 -12.82 0.60 0.41
CA ALA A 187 -13.64 0.53 1.62
C ALA A 187 -13.12 -0.52 2.60
N LEU A 188 -12.83 -1.74 2.13
CA LEU A 188 -12.30 -2.83 2.97
C LEU A 188 -10.97 -2.47 3.64
N ILE A 189 -10.06 -1.83 2.89
CA ILE A 189 -8.76 -1.40 3.42
C ILE A 189 -8.97 -0.31 4.47
N ILE A 190 -9.83 0.67 4.21
CA ILE A 190 -10.10 1.78 5.14
C ILE A 190 -10.76 1.27 6.43
N ASP A 191 -11.76 0.40 6.33
CA ASP A 191 -12.43 -0.19 7.50
C ASP A 191 -11.42 -0.96 8.37
N PHE A 192 -10.48 -1.68 7.75
CA PHE A 192 -9.40 -2.37 8.46
C PHE A 192 -8.44 -1.39 9.15
N LEU A 193 -8.06 -0.30 8.48
CA LEU A 193 -7.19 0.72 9.06
C LEU A 193 -7.86 1.44 10.23
N GLU A 194 -9.15 1.80 10.10
CA GLU A 194 -9.96 2.39 11.18
C GLU A 194 -9.88 1.51 12.43
N ALA A 195 -10.16 0.22 12.29
CA ALA A 195 -10.13 -0.73 13.40
C ALA A 195 -8.73 -0.95 14.02
N LYS A 196 -7.66 -0.84 13.22
CA LYS A 196 -6.29 -1.15 13.67
C LYS A 196 -5.52 0.07 14.20
N LEU A 197 -5.75 1.25 13.63
CA LEU A 197 -4.90 2.44 13.84
C LEU A 197 -5.61 3.59 14.56
N PHE A 198 -6.95 3.61 14.59
CA PHE A 198 -7.73 4.75 15.10
C PHE A 198 -8.58 4.41 16.32
N THR A 199 -8.31 3.26 16.96
CA THR A 199 -8.95 2.80 18.20
C THR A 199 -7.93 2.83 19.34
#